data_AF-A0AAV8XN91-F1
#
_entry.id   AF-A0AAV8XN91-F1
#
_cell.length_a   1.000
_cell.length_b   1.000
_cell.length_c   1.000
_cell.angle_alpha   90.00
_cell.angle_beta   90.00
_cell.angle_gamma   90.00
#
_symmetry.space_group_name_H-M   'P 1'
#
loop_
_entity.id
_entity.type
_entity.pdbx_description
1 polymer ?
#
loop_
_entity_poly.entity_id
_entity_poly.type
_entity_poly.pdbx_seq_one_letter_code
_entity_poly.pdbx_strand_id
1 'polypeptide(L)'
;MVSSPIKQITEQQQKEQLPFLFVREIPNKPPPPYIPPSSLPPVNVITIIPTIDEIEDISKYSAKILHKAYLANNLDNISISEKTLGLISKNITKECYKFVFDLCKEISKEHYKKFEKEKCPSWLQVAKRPQLTVVKPLDVGGLEKHMNKNLKELFGYEKPERRENAIIKWSRKNRDHVDEILVMESQAEEVQWTSYDKDELLVMNDATNDIMNMLLKETGQVFSKILSKRTYLF
;
A
#
# COMPACT_ATOMS: atom_id res chain seq x y z
N MET A 1 67.58 -47.49 -24.38
CA MET A 1 66.55 -48.54 -24.60
C MET A 1 65.46 -48.28 -23.57
N VAL A 2 64.19 -47.97 -23.83
CA VAL A 2 63.33 -47.78 -25.02
C VAL A 2 62.17 -46.92 -24.50
N SER A 3 61.88 -45.74 -25.07
CA SER A 3 60.56 -45.08 -24.86
C SER A 3 60.17 -44.11 -25.99
N SER A 4 60.56 -44.46 -27.22
CA SER A 4 60.41 -43.60 -28.40
C SER A 4 59.19 -43.83 -29.33
N PRO A 5 58.11 -44.56 -28.98
CA PRO A 5 56.90 -44.54 -29.83
C PRO A 5 55.66 -43.86 -29.22
N ILE A 6 55.55 -43.79 -27.89
CA ILE A 6 54.30 -43.30 -27.25
C ILE A 6 54.16 -41.78 -27.35
N LYS A 7 55.27 -41.03 -27.26
CA LYS A 7 55.26 -39.56 -27.29
C LYS A 7 54.84 -38.96 -28.64
N GLN A 8 55.19 -39.61 -29.75
CA GLN A 8 54.88 -39.09 -31.09
C GLN A 8 53.40 -39.24 -31.47
N ILE A 9 52.71 -40.27 -30.96
CA ILE A 9 51.28 -40.49 -31.25
C ILE A 9 50.42 -39.48 -30.48
N THR A 10 50.80 -39.13 -29.25
CA THR A 10 50.11 -38.11 -28.44
C THR A 10 50.23 -36.71 -29.05
N GLU A 11 51.38 -36.42 -29.68
CA GLU A 11 51.67 -35.11 -30.26
C GLU A 11 50.97 -34.88 -31.61
N GLN A 12 50.71 -35.96 -32.38
CA GLN A 12 49.94 -35.87 -33.63
C GLN A 12 48.42 -35.77 -33.39
N GLN A 13 47.88 -36.39 -32.33
CA GLN A 13 46.44 -36.31 -32.02
C GLN A 13 46.01 -34.97 -31.41
N GLN A 14 46.93 -34.19 -30.82
CA GLN A 14 46.59 -32.86 -30.26
C GLN A 14 46.60 -31.72 -31.29
N LYS A 15 47.03 -31.97 -32.53
CA LYS A 15 47.07 -30.95 -33.59
C LYS A 15 45.78 -30.84 -34.41
N GLU A 16 44.85 -31.78 -34.27
CA GLU A 16 43.53 -31.69 -34.88
C GLU A 16 42.49 -31.46 -33.79
N GLN A 17 41.73 -30.37 -33.92
CA GLN A 17 40.59 -29.97 -33.09
C GLN A 17 40.90 -29.17 -31.82
N LEU A 18 41.21 -27.88 -31.98
CA LEU A 18 40.48 -26.84 -31.24
C LEU A 18 40.32 -25.61 -32.15
N PRO A 19 39.09 -25.13 -32.40
CA PRO A 19 38.82 -24.05 -33.33
C PRO A 19 39.41 -22.72 -32.82
N PHE A 20 39.77 -21.85 -33.76
CA PHE A 20 40.26 -20.49 -33.55
C PHE A 20 39.56 -19.78 -32.38
N LEU A 21 40.24 -19.69 -31.23
CA LEU A 21 39.87 -18.79 -30.14
C LEU A 21 40.17 -17.35 -30.58
N PHE A 22 39.13 -16.61 -30.97
CA PHE A 22 39.20 -15.16 -31.09
C PHE A 22 39.37 -14.54 -29.69
N VAL A 23 40.62 -14.38 -29.26
CA VAL A 23 40.96 -13.57 -28.08
C VAL A 23 40.87 -12.11 -28.51
N ARG A 24 39.79 -11.42 -28.11
CA ARG A 24 39.73 -9.96 -28.19
C ARG A 24 40.60 -9.41 -27.06
N GLU A 25 41.68 -8.70 -27.41
CA GLU A 25 42.47 -7.96 -26.43
C GLU A 25 41.59 -6.89 -25.78
N ILE A 26 41.36 -7.01 -24.47
CA ILE A 26 40.66 -5.97 -23.70
C ILE A 26 41.55 -4.73 -23.74
N PRO A 27 41.09 -3.59 -24.26
CA PRO A 27 41.92 -2.39 -24.32
C PRO A 27 42.40 -1.99 -22.92
N ASN A 28 43.72 -1.96 -22.71
CA ASN A 28 44.36 -1.54 -21.46
C ASN A 28 44.24 -0.03 -21.16
N LYS A 29 43.33 0.68 -21.82
CA LYS A 29 43.05 2.09 -21.54
C LYS A 29 41.80 2.16 -20.68
N PRO A 30 41.84 2.88 -19.54
CA PRO A 30 40.61 3.11 -18.78
C PRO A 30 39.58 3.72 -19.75
N PRO A 31 38.29 3.35 -19.60
CA PRO A 31 37.25 3.99 -20.38
C PRO A 31 37.40 5.51 -20.25
N PRO A 32 37.20 6.28 -21.33
CA PRO A 32 37.29 7.72 -21.26
C PRO A 32 36.42 8.21 -20.08
N PRO A 33 36.88 9.22 -19.30
CA PRO A 33 36.09 9.76 -18.20
C PRO A 33 34.69 10.06 -18.72
N TYR A 34 33.66 9.64 -17.98
CA TYR A 34 32.29 9.95 -18.37
C TYR A 34 32.16 11.48 -18.48
N ILE A 35 31.92 11.96 -19.70
CA ILE A 35 31.56 13.34 -19.95
C ILE A 35 30.03 13.33 -19.95
N PRO A 36 29.36 13.79 -18.88
CA PRO A 36 27.91 13.93 -18.91
C PRO A 36 27.53 14.81 -20.10
N PRO A 37 26.41 14.51 -20.79
CA PRO A 37 25.92 15.34 -21.88
C PRO A 37 25.89 16.80 -21.39
N SER A 38 26.69 17.64 -22.04
CA SER A 38 26.79 19.07 -21.75
C SER A 38 25.40 19.67 -21.77
N SER A 39 24.99 20.23 -20.62
CA SER A 39 23.72 20.92 -20.33
C SER A 39 22.76 20.92 -21.52
N LEU A 40 21.84 19.94 -21.53
CA LEU A 40 20.57 20.16 -22.23
C LEU A 40 20.07 21.56 -21.82
N PRO A 41 19.50 22.36 -22.74
CA PRO A 41 18.82 23.59 -22.34
C PRO A 41 17.88 23.23 -21.19
N PRO A 42 17.69 24.10 -20.18
CA PRO A 42 16.86 23.77 -19.03
C PRO A 42 15.46 23.42 -19.56
N VAL A 43 15.20 22.13 -19.71
CA VAL A 43 13.84 21.62 -19.77
C VAL A 43 13.29 22.09 -18.44
N ASN A 44 12.26 22.93 -18.45
CA ASN A 44 11.54 23.27 -17.23
C ASN A 44 11.05 21.96 -16.65
N VAL A 45 11.84 21.37 -15.76
CA VAL A 45 11.47 20.16 -15.05
C VAL A 45 10.36 20.64 -14.15
N ILE A 46 9.12 20.34 -14.51
CA ILE A 46 7.98 20.64 -13.67
C ILE A 46 8.19 19.81 -12.41
N THR A 47 8.73 20.42 -11.37
CA THR A 47 8.88 19.79 -10.07
C THR A 47 7.50 19.75 -9.45
N ILE A 48 6.92 18.55 -9.45
CA ILE A 48 5.62 18.23 -8.83
C ILE A 48 5.76 18.09 -7.31
N ILE A 49 7.00 18.03 -6.80
CA ILE A 49 7.30 17.92 -5.38
C ILE A 49 7.02 19.28 -4.72
N PRO A 50 6.03 19.38 -3.82
CA PRO A 50 5.70 20.62 -3.13
C PRO A 50 6.73 20.91 -2.03
N THR A 51 6.97 22.20 -1.81
CA THR A 51 7.75 22.70 -0.67
C THR A 51 6.91 22.68 0.61
N ILE A 52 7.54 22.73 1.79
CA ILE A 52 6.84 22.71 3.10
C ILE A 52 5.75 23.81 3.18
N ASP A 53 6.07 25.03 2.74
CA ASP A 53 5.14 26.16 2.78
C ASP A 53 3.95 25.95 1.82
N GLU A 54 4.22 25.37 0.64
CA GLU A 54 3.19 25.03 -0.35
C GLU A 54 2.25 23.95 0.18
N ILE A 55 2.78 22.96 0.91
CA ILE A 55 1.96 21.94 1.58
C ILE A 55 1.01 22.59 2.59
N GLU A 56 1.48 23.56 3.37
CA GLU A 56 0.65 24.24 4.37
C GLU A 56 -0.50 25.00 3.71
N ASP A 57 -0.20 25.80 2.69
CA ASP A 57 -1.21 26.53 1.95
C ASP A 57 -2.23 25.58 1.28
N ILE A 58 -1.75 24.55 0.58
CA ILE A 58 -2.63 23.58 -0.08
C ILE A 58 -3.50 22.84 0.94
N SER A 59 -2.93 22.41 2.06
CA SER A 59 -3.65 21.69 3.13
C SER A 59 -4.79 22.52 3.70
N LYS A 60 -4.58 23.83 3.90
CA LYS A 60 -5.58 24.75 4.42
C LYS A 60 -6.78 24.95 3.50
N TYR A 61 -6.53 25.12 2.20
CA TYR A 61 -7.62 25.25 1.22
C TYR A 61 -8.34 23.92 0.99
N SER A 62 -7.58 22.83 0.86
CA SER A 62 -8.13 21.48 0.64
C SER A 62 -8.98 21.01 1.82
N ALA A 63 -8.57 21.23 3.07
CA ALA A 63 -9.34 20.89 4.26
C ALA A 63 -10.74 21.52 4.26
N LYS A 64 -10.85 22.80 3.89
CA LYS A 64 -12.15 23.49 3.79
C LYS A 64 -13.06 22.87 2.73
N ILE A 65 -12.50 22.59 1.56
CA ILE A 65 -13.24 22.00 0.44
C ILE A 65 -13.72 20.59 0.80
N LEU A 66 -12.81 19.76 1.33
CA LEU A 66 -13.05 18.36 1.66
C LEU A 66 -13.96 18.19 2.89
N HIS A 67 -13.91 19.11 3.85
CA HIS A 67 -14.86 19.09 4.96
C HIS A 67 -16.29 19.44 4.50
N LYS A 68 -16.44 20.50 3.70
CA LYS A 68 -17.75 20.89 3.14
C LYS A 68 -18.35 19.78 2.27
N ALA A 69 -17.48 19.13 1.50
CA ALA A 69 -17.80 17.97 0.68
C ALA A 69 -18.30 16.76 1.45
N TYR A 70 -17.65 16.46 2.57
CA TYR A 70 -18.06 15.41 3.49
C TYR A 70 -19.45 15.69 4.05
N LEU A 71 -19.74 16.94 4.47
CA LEU A 71 -21.08 17.32 4.90
C LEU A 71 -22.15 17.17 3.81
N ALA A 72 -21.75 17.29 2.54
CA ALA A 72 -22.62 17.08 1.38
C ALA A 72 -22.69 15.60 0.91
N ASN A 73 -22.03 14.67 1.61
CA ASN A 73 -21.89 13.25 1.22
C ASN A 73 -21.40 13.04 -0.23
N ASN A 74 -20.53 13.94 -0.72
CA ASN A 74 -20.05 13.92 -2.11
C ASN A 74 -18.52 13.82 -2.21
N LEU A 75 -17.87 13.20 -1.23
CA LEU A 75 -16.42 13.17 -1.11
C LEU A 75 -15.74 12.48 -2.32
N ASP A 76 -16.40 11.50 -2.93
CA ASP A 76 -15.84 10.72 -4.05
C ASP A 76 -15.77 11.49 -5.36
N ASN A 77 -16.78 12.30 -5.69
CA ASN A 77 -16.90 12.92 -7.01
C ASN A 77 -16.22 14.29 -7.12
N ILE A 78 -15.57 14.77 -6.06
CA ILE A 78 -14.95 16.09 -6.09
C ILE A 78 -13.66 16.04 -6.86
N SER A 79 -13.60 16.89 -7.87
CA SER A 79 -12.40 17.28 -8.60
C SER A 79 -12.25 18.79 -8.48
N ILE A 80 -11.02 19.26 -8.35
CA ILE A 80 -10.73 20.69 -8.41
C ILE A 80 -11.05 21.19 -9.82
N SER A 81 -11.80 22.28 -9.93
CA SER A 81 -12.06 22.94 -11.21
C SER A 81 -10.85 23.78 -11.64
N GLU A 82 -10.60 23.88 -12.94
CA GLU A 82 -9.59 24.78 -13.52
C GLU A 82 -9.68 26.23 -12.99
N LYS A 83 -10.92 26.69 -12.71
CA LYS A 83 -11.20 28.04 -12.19
C LYS A 83 -10.68 28.23 -10.77
N THR A 84 -10.83 27.21 -9.92
CA THR A 84 -10.30 27.22 -8.55
C THR A 84 -8.79 27.10 -8.53
N LEU A 85 -8.21 26.31 -9.44
CA LEU A 85 -6.76 26.25 -9.65
C LEU A 85 -6.20 27.63 -10.02
N GLY A 86 -6.79 28.33 -10.99
CA GLY A 86 -6.33 29.65 -11.42
C GLY A 86 -6.40 30.75 -10.34
N LEU A 87 -7.26 30.60 -9.33
CA LEU A 87 -7.35 31.54 -8.20
C LEU A 87 -6.29 31.28 -7.11
N ILE A 88 -5.87 30.02 -6.95
CA ILE A 88 -5.00 29.57 -5.87
C ILE A 88 -3.53 29.44 -6.34
N SER A 89 -3.31 29.07 -7.60
CA SER A 89 -2.01 28.73 -8.20
C SER A 89 -1.20 29.95 -8.66
N LYS A 90 -1.13 31.03 -7.88
CA LYS A 90 -0.30 32.21 -8.26
C LYS A 90 1.20 31.89 -8.20
N ASN A 91 1.61 31.06 -7.25
CA ASN A 91 3.02 30.69 -7.01
C ASN A 91 3.29 29.19 -7.19
N ILE A 92 2.26 28.35 -7.26
CA ILE A 92 2.36 26.88 -7.31
C ILE A 92 1.97 26.40 -8.71
N THR A 93 2.66 25.39 -9.26
CA THR A 93 2.26 24.77 -10.53
C THR A 93 0.90 24.07 -10.38
N LYS A 94 0.06 24.13 -11.42
CA LYS A 94 -1.29 23.55 -11.38
C LYS A 94 -1.26 22.05 -11.14
N GLU A 95 -0.25 21.40 -11.71
CA GLU A 95 0.02 19.98 -11.62
C GLU A 95 0.38 19.57 -10.20
N CYS A 96 1.25 20.34 -9.53
CA CYS A 96 1.59 20.13 -8.12
C CYS A 96 0.36 20.28 -7.22
N TYR A 97 -0.40 21.36 -7.38
CA TYR A 97 -1.62 21.58 -6.58
C TYR A 97 -2.62 20.43 -6.74
N LYS A 98 -2.86 19.98 -7.98
CA LYS A 98 -3.77 18.87 -8.27
C LYS A 98 -3.30 17.59 -7.59
N PHE A 99 -2.02 17.25 -7.73
CA PHE A 99 -1.44 16.06 -7.10
C PHE A 99 -1.58 16.07 -5.58
N VAL A 100 -1.19 17.17 -4.92
CA VAL A 100 -1.26 17.29 -3.45
C VAL A 100 -2.71 17.28 -2.97
N PHE A 101 -3.64 17.89 -3.71
CA PHE A 101 -5.05 17.82 -3.37
C PHE A 101 -5.62 16.42 -3.48
N ASP A 102 -5.25 15.65 -4.51
CA ASP A 102 -5.68 14.26 -4.65
C ASP A 102 -5.17 13.42 -3.46
N LEU A 103 -3.95 13.68 -2.97
CA LEU A 103 -3.45 13.10 -1.72
C LEU A 103 -4.27 13.53 -0.50
N CYS A 104 -4.57 14.83 -0.35
CA CYS A 104 -5.45 15.32 0.73
C CYS A 104 -6.83 14.64 0.71
N LYS A 105 -7.37 14.38 -0.48
CA LYS A 105 -8.65 13.70 -0.68
C LYS A 105 -8.59 12.27 -0.17
N GLU A 106 -7.55 11.52 -0.50
CA GLU A 106 -7.38 10.15 -0.01
C GLU A 106 -7.16 10.10 1.52
N ILE A 107 -6.34 10.99 2.09
CA ILE A 107 -6.17 11.12 3.54
C ILE A 107 -7.52 11.41 4.23
N SER A 108 -8.35 12.28 3.63
CA SER A 108 -9.68 12.59 4.16
C SER A 108 -10.61 11.40 4.11
N LYS A 109 -10.63 10.67 2.99
CA LYS A 109 -11.47 9.48 2.82
C LYS A 109 -11.12 8.43 3.86
N GLU A 110 -9.84 8.15 4.06
CA GLU A 110 -9.38 7.20 5.07
C GLU A 110 -9.82 7.63 6.48
N HIS A 111 -9.70 8.92 6.79
CA HIS A 111 -10.17 9.47 8.06
C HIS A 111 -11.69 9.31 8.23
N TYR A 112 -12.49 9.69 7.23
CA TYR A 112 -13.96 9.64 7.32
C TYR A 112 -14.53 8.22 7.27
N LYS A 113 -13.88 7.29 6.57
CA LYS A 113 -14.24 5.86 6.53
C LYS A 113 -14.34 5.23 7.92
N LYS A 114 -13.59 5.73 8.90
CA LYS A 114 -13.63 5.26 10.30
C LYS A 114 -15.00 5.52 10.96
N PHE A 115 -15.72 6.54 10.50
CA PHE A 115 -17.01 6.97 11.03
C PHE A 115 -18.19 6.45 10.21
N GLU A 116 -17.94 5.97 8.99
CA GLU A 116 -18.97 5.34 8.17
C GLU A 116 -19.42 4.01 8.80
N LYS A 117 -20.74 3.76 8.74
CA LYS A 117 -21.30 2.47 9.14
C LYS A 117 -21.02 1.47 8.02
N GLU A 118 -20.44 0.32 8.37
CA GLU A 118 -20.28 -0.77 7.43
C GLU A 118 -21.65 -1.25 6.96
N LYS A 119 -21.82 -1.40 5.64
CA LYS A 119 -23.08 -1.84 5.02
C LYS A 119 -23.35 -3.36 5.21
N CYS A 120 -22.57 -4.01 6.06
CA CYS A 120 -22.64 -5.44 6.29
C CYS A 120 -23.81 -5.78 7.23
N PRO A 121 -24.49 -6.92 7.06
CA PRO A 121 -25.47 -7.39 8.04
C PRO A 121 -24.89 -7.44 9.45
N SER A 122 -25.71 -7.17 10.47
CA SER A 122 -25.24 -7.00 11.85
C SER A 122 -24.49 -8.21 12.41
N TRP A 123 -24.82 -9.42 11.97
CA TRP A 123 -24.17 -10.67 12.39
C TRP A 123 -22.83 -10.95 11.69
N LEU A 124 -22.48 -10.17 10.66
CA LEU A 124 -21.19 -10.22 9.96
C LEU A 124 -20.33 -8.99 10.29
N GLN A 125 -20.78 -8.12 11.19
CA GLN A 125 -19.99 -6.99 11.65
C GLN A 125 -19.00 -7.45 12.73
N VAL A 126 -17.71 -7.13 12.52
CA VAL A 126 -16.68 -7.32 13.55
C VAL A 126 -17.02 -6.47 14.75
N ALA A 127 -17.08 -7.09 15.93
CA ALA A 127 -17.31 -6.38 17.19
C ALA A 127 -16.16 -5.39 17.41
N LYS A 128 -16.43 -4.09 17.22
CA LYS A 128 -15.43 -3.05 17.50
C LYS A 128 -15.19 -3.01 19.00
N ARG A 129 -13.91 -2.98 19.40
CA ARG A 129 -13.54 -2.76 20.81
C ARG A 129 -14.27 -1.49 21.30
N PRO A 130 -14.91 -1.53 22.48
CA PRO A 130 -15.61 -0.37 23.01
C PRO A 130 -14.60 0.77 23.14
N GLN A 131 -14.81 1.84 22.38
CA GLN A 131 -14.03 3.05 22.56
C GLN A 131 -14.52 3.71 23.85
N LEU A 132 -13.58 4.00 24.76
CA LEU A 132 -13.87 4.66 26.03
C LEU A 132 -14.43 6.09 25.83
N THR A 133 -14.31 6.64 24.62
CA THR A 133 -14.78 7.96 24.24
C THR A 133 -15.48 7.92 22.89
N VAL A 134 -16.57 8.71 22.75
CA VAL A 134 -17.22 8.92 21.46
C VAL A 134 -16.35 9.84 20.62
N VAL A 135 -15.60 9.26 19.67
CA VAL A 135 -14.79 10.02 18.73
C VAL A 135 -15.71 10.65 17.68
N LYS A 136 -15.64 11.98 17.54
CA LYS A 136 -16.35 12.72 16.49
C LYS A 136 -15.43 12.92 15.28
N PRO A 137 -15.98 13.07 14.06
CA PRO A 137 -15.18 13.48 12.92
C PRO A 137 -14.47 14.80 13.20
N LEU A 138 -13.22 14.91 12.75
CA LEU A 138 -12.41 16.12 12.86
C LEU A 138 -13.12 17.32 12.21
N ASP A 139 -13.05 18.45 12.91
CA ASP A 139 -13.42 19.78 12.41
C ASP A 139 -12.42 20.26 11.34
N VAL A 140 -12.74 21.32 10.61
CA VAL A 140 -11.90 21.87 9.52
C VAL A 140 -10.46 22.07 9.96
N GLY A 141 -10.24 22.71 11.12
CA GLY A 141 -8.89 22.96 11.63
C GLY A 141 -8.19 21.69 12.14
N GLY A 142 -8.96 20.69 12.58
CA GLY A 142 -8.43 19.37 12.93
C GLY A 142 -7.98 18.61 11.68
N LEU A 143 -8.80 18.65 10.63
CA LEU A 143 -8.53 18.02 9.35
C LEU A 143 -7.31 18.64 8.66
N GLU A 144 -7.19 19.96 8.69
CA GLU A 144 -6.01 20.69 8.20
C GLU A 144 -4.72 20.20 8.88
N LYS A 145 -4.69 20.16 10.21
CA LYS A 145 -3.54 19.64 10.98
C LYS A 145 -3.24 18.19 10.65
N HIS A 146 -4.29 17.37 10.52
CA HIS A 146 -4.14 15.95 10.20
C HIS A 146 -3.56 15.75 8.80
N MET A 147 -4.06 16.47 7.79
CA MET A 147 -3.52 16.45 6.43
C MET A 147 -2.07 16.93 6.40
N ASN A 148 -1.78 18.05 7.06
CA ASN A 148 -0.45 18.64 7.06
C ASN A 148 0.60 17.68 7.64
N LYS A 149 0.28 17.01 8.77
CA LYS A 149 1.12 15.97 9.36
C LYS A 149 1.34 14.81 8.38
N ASN A 150 0.27 14.23 7.82
CA ASN A 150 0.39 13.11 6.88
C ASN A 150 1.18 13.49 5.61
N LEU A 151 0.96 14.67 5.04
CA LEU A 151 1.70 15.11 3.86
C LEU A 151 3.18 15.32 4.17
N LYS A 152 3.51 15.92 5.32
CA LYS A 152 4.91 16.06 5.75
C LYS A 152 5.58 14.70 5.93
N GLU A 153 4.88 13.73 6.48
CA GLU A 153 5.37 12.34 6.60
C GLU A 153 5.55 11.68 5.22
N LEU A 154 4.60 11.84 4.29
CA LEU A 154 4.64 11.26 2.95
C LEU A 154 5.78 11.82 2.09
N PHE A 155 6.04 13.13 2.17
CA PHE A 155 7.13 13.78 1.43
C PHE A 155 8.49 13.69 2.15
N GLY A 156 8.54 13.07 3.34
CA GLY A 156 9.78 12.86 4.09
C GLY A 156 10.30 14.09 4.85
N TYR A 157 9.47 15.12 5.01
CA TYR A 157 9.79 16.29 5.84
C TYR A 157 9.68 16.00 7.34
N GLU A 158 8.85 15.03 7.71
CA GLU A 158 8.68 14.57 9.09
C GLU A 158 8.77 13.05 9.14
N LYS A 159 9.28 12.49 10.23
CA LYS A 159 9.31 11.03 10.42
C LYS A 159 7.95 10.56 10.93
N PRO A 160 7.37 9.48 10.37
CA PRO A 160 6.12 8.94 10.88
C PRO A 160 6.27 8.51 12.34
N GLU A 161 5.24 8.78 13.13
CA GLU A 161 5.23 8.45 14.56
C GLU A 161 5.22 6.93 14.76
N ARG A 162 6.39 6.37 15.08
CA ARG A 162 6.57 4.93 15.28
C ARG A 162 5.92 4.48 16.59
N ARG A 163 4.99 3.54 16.52
CA ARG A 163 4.50 2.81 17.71
C ARG A 163 5.54 1.76 18.12
N GLU A 164 6.67 2.20 18.65
CA GLU A 164 7.67 1.26 19.15
C GLU A 164 7.26 0.70 20.51
N ASN A 165 7.38 -0.62 20.66
CA ASN A 165 7.19 -1.30 21.94
C ASN A 165 8.14 -0.72 23.00
N ALA A 166 7.68 -0.55 24.24
CA ALA A 166 8.49 0.04 25.32
C ALA A 166 9.83 -0.70 25.52
N ILE A 167 9.82 -2.02 25.32
CA ILE A 167 10.99 -2.91 25.39
C ILE A 167 12.05 -2.51 24.34
N ILE A 168 11.61 -2.15 23.14
CA ILE A 168 12.49 -1.71 22.05
C ILE A 168 13.13 -0.36 22.38
N LYS A 169 12.34 0.59 22.90
CA LYS A 169 12.85 1.92 23.32
C LYS A 169 13.92 1.79 24.42
N TRP A 170 13.84 0.75 25.25
CA TRP A 170 14.74 0.54 26.38
C TRP A 170 16.02 -0.22 26.02
N SER A 171 16.07 -0.86 24.84
CA SER A 171 17.23 -1.62 24.39
C SER A 171 18.48 -0.77 24.11
N ARG A 172 18.35 0.57 23.96
CA ARG A 172 19.44 1.55 23.68
C ARG A 172 20.43 1.17 22.55
N LYS A 173 20.13 0.15 21.74
CA LYS A 173 20.94 -0.30 20.60
C LYS A 173 20.70 0.66 19.42
N ASN A 174 21.77 1.20 18.83
CA ASN A 174 21.67 1.89 17.56
C ASN A 174 21.22 0.91 16.48
N ARG A 175 20.13 1.26 15.80
CA ARG A 175 19.58 0.48 14.70
C ARG A 175 20.30 0.86 13.42
N ASP A 176 20.66 -0.15 12.64
CA ASP A 176 21.03 0.11 11.25
C ASP A 176 19.76 0.32 10.41
N HIS A 177 19.95 0.70 9.14
CA HIS A 177 18.83 0.95 8.24
C HIS A 177 17.95 -0.29 8.01
N VAL A 178 18.56 -1.48 8.05
CA VAL A 178 17.84 -2.75 7.86
C VAL A 178 16.95 -3.04 9.06
N ASP A 179 17.47 -2.88 10.28
CA ASP A 179 16.75 -2.96 11.55
C ASP A 179 15.53 -2.00 11.53
N GLU A 180 15.68 -0.81 10.96
CA GLU A 180 14.56 0.13 10.82
C GLU A 180 13.48 -0.35 9.84
N ILE A 181 13.88 -0.85 8.67
CA ILE A 181 12.95 -1.40 7.67
C ILE A 181 12.20 -2.59 8.24
N LEU A 182 12.89 -3.53 8.90
CA LEU A 182 12.29 -4.72 9.48
C LEU A 182 11.23 -4.37 10.53
N VAL A 183 11.49 -3.36 11.36
CA VAL A 183 10.52 -2.88 12.34
C VAL A 183 9.30 -2.29 11.65
N MET A 184 9.50 -1.51 10.58
CA MET A 184 8.40 -0.93 9.82
C MET A 184 7.53 -2.00 9.15
N GLU A 185 8.15 -2.97 8.49
CA GLU A 185 7.46 -4.07 7.80
C GLU A 185 6.69 -4.93 8.80
N SER A 186 7.34 -5.33 9.90
CA SER A 186 6.69 -6.11 10.97
C SER A 186 5.48 -5.39 11.56
N GLN A 187 5.54 -4.08 11.77
CA GLN A 187 4.40 -3.30 12.28
C GLN A 187 3.28 -3.11 11.25
N ALA A 188 3.64 -2.94 9.97
CA ALA A 188 2.67 -2.82 8.89
C ALA A 188 1.87 -4.12 8.72
N GLU A 189 2.49 -5.26 8.96
CA GLU A 189 1.88 -6.58 8.84
C GLU A 189 1.21 -7.09 10.12
N GLU A 190 1.58 -6.57 11.31
CA GLU A 190 1.09 -7.07 12.61
C GLU A 190 -0.43 -7.20 12.66
N VAL A 191 -1.16 -6.21 12.14
CA VAL A 191 -2.63 -6.23 12.12
C VAL A 191 -3.18 -7.42 11.31
N GLN A 192 -2.52 -7.78 10.21
CA GLN A 192 -2.95 -8.88 9.34
C GLN A 192 -2.75 -10.25 9.99
N TRP A 193 -1.72 -10.40 10.84
CA TRP A 193 -1.39 -11.68 11.48
C TRP A 193 -1.93 -11.83 12.91
N THR A 194 -2.43 -10.75 13.53
CA THR A 194 -2.97 -10.76 14.90
C THR A 194 -4.49 -10.62 14.97
N SER A 195 -5.14 -10.03 13.96
CA SER A 195 -6.59 -9.85 13.93
C SER A 195 -7.23 -10.92 13.06
N TYR A 196 -7.83 -11.91 13.72
CA TYR A 196 -8.61 -12.98 13.06
C TYR A 196 -10.11 -12.73 13.10
N ASP A 197 -10.56 -11.58 13.63
CA ASP A 197 -11.98 -11.32 13.91
C ASP A 197 -12.88 -11.50 12.67
N LYS A 198 -12.36 -11.14 11.48
CA LYS A 198 -13.08 -11.31 10.21
C LYS A 198 -13.15 -12.77 9.79
N ASP A 199 -12.04 -13.48 9.87
CA ASP A 199 -11.94 -14.88 9.46
C ASP A 199 -12.78 -15.76 10.37
N GLU A 200 -12.74 -15.50 11.69
CA GLU A 200 -13.60 -16.15 12.67
C GLU A 200 -15.08 -15.93 12.34
N LEU A 201 -15.48 -14.70 12.03
CA LEU A 201 -16.87 -14.42 11.64
C LEU A 201 -17.30 -15.12 10.36
N LEU A 202 -16.42 -15.21 9.35
CA LEU A 202 -16.71 -15.94 8.12
C LEU A 202 -16.91 -17.42 8.40
N VAL A 203 -16.00 -18.04 9.15
CA VAL A 203 -16.11 -19.45 9.54
C VAL A 203 -17.38 -19.70 10.37
N MET A 204 -17.69 -18.82 11.31
CA MET A 204 -18.91 -18.93 12.11
C MET A 204 -20.17 -18.81 11.25
N ASN A 205 -20.20 -17.86 10.32
CA ASN A 205 -21.32 -17.68 9.39
C ASN A 205 -21.49 -18.90 8.49
N ASP A 206 -20.40 -19.45 7.96
CA ASP A 206 -20.44 -20.62 7.08
C ASP A 206 -20.91 -21.86 7.84
N ALA A 207 -20.37 -22.12 9.02
CA ALA A 207 -20.83 -23.20 9.89
C ALA A 207 -22.31 -23.05 10.26
N THR A 208 -22.77 -21.83 10.52
CA THR A 208 -24.18 -21.54 10.83
C THR A 208 -25.07 -21.84 9.63
N ASN A 209 -24.66 -21.44 8.42
CA ASN A 209 -25.39 -21.72 7.19
C ASN A 209 -25.47 -23.23 6.92
N ASP A 210 -24.39 -23.97 7.14
CA ASP A 210 -24.37 -25.43 6.97
C ASP A 210 -25.32 -26.13 7.93
N ILE A 211 -25.32 -25.75 9.21
CA ILE A 211 -26.26 -26.27 10.21
C ILE A 211 -27.70 -25.93 9.81
N MET A 212 -27.97 -24.69 9.41
CA MET A 212 -29.30 -24.26 9.01
C MET A 212 -29.81 -25.03 7.79
N ASN A 213 -28.94 -25.25 6.78
CA ASN A 213 -29.26 -26.04 5.60
C ASN A 213 -29.54 -27.50 5.94
N MET A 214 -28.77 -28.08 6.86
CA MET A 214 -28.99 -29.45 7.36
C MET A 214 -30.36 -29.57 8.02
N LEU A 215 -30.69 -28.67 8.95
CA LEU A 215 -31.96 -28.66 9.67
C LEU A 215 -33.15 -28.46 8.72
N LEU A 216 -33.05 -27.55 7.75
CA LEU A 216 -34.10 -27.33 6.74
C LEU A 216 -34.29 -28.56 5.86
N LYS A 217 -33.20 -29.23 5.46
CA LYS A 217 -33.26 -30.46 4.67
C LYS A 217 -33.92 -31.59 5.43
N GLU A 218 -33.53 -31.83 6.68
CA GLU A 218 -34.15 -32.86 7.53
C GLU A 218 -35.63 -32.58 7.75
N THR A 219 -35.98 -31.32 8.06
CA THR A 219 -37.37 -30.90 8.21
C THR A 219 -38.16 -31.17 6.93
N GLY A 220 -37.65 -30.75 5.77
CA GLY A 220 -38.27 -31.02 4.47
C GLY A 220 -38.47 -32.51 4.18
N GLN A 221 -37.51 -33.36 4.54
CA GLN A 221 -37.62 -34.81 4.41
C GLN A 221 -38.71 -35.39 5.34
N VAL A 222 -38.80 -34.93 6.58
CA VAL A 222 -39.85 -35.36 7.53
C VAL A 222 -41.23 -34.98 7.01
N PHE A 223 -41.41 -33.73 6.56
CA PHE A 223 -42.67 -33.28 5.96
C PHE A 223 -43.05 -34.08 4.71
N SER A 224 -42.08 -34.34 3.82
CA SER A 224 -42.30 -35.17 2.64
C SER A 224 -42.77 -36.57 3.01
N LYS A 225 -42.12 -37.23 3.99
CA LYS A 225 -42.52 -38.55 4.49
C LYS A 225 -43.94 -38.56 5.05
N ILE A 226 -44.34 -37.53 5.80
CA ILE A 226 -45.69 -37.39 6.36
C ILE A 226 -46.72 -37.23 5.24
N LEU A 227 -46.44 -36.36 4.27
CA LEU A 227 -47.33 -36.12 3.13
C LEU A 227 -47.52 -37.37 2.28
N SER A 228 -46.43 -38.06 1.92
CA SER A 228 -46.50 -39.31 1.17
C SER A 228 -47.37 -40.34 1.89
N LYS A 229 -47.17 -40.54 3.19
CA LYS A 229 -48.00 -41.46 4.00
C LYS A 229 -49.49 -41.10 3.97
N ARG A 230 -49.83 -39.79 3.98
CA ARG A 230 -51.22 -39.33 3.90
C ARG A 230 -51.82 -39.54 2.50
N THR A 231 -51.04 -39.39 1.43
CA THR A 231 -51.51 -39.64 0.06
C THR A 231 -51.84 -41.11 -0.19
N TYR A 232 -51.16 -42.06 0.47
CA TYR A 232 -51.47 -43.49 0.38
C TYR A 232 -52.67 -43.95 1.24
N LEU A 233 -53.29 -43.05 2.01
CA LEU A 233 -54.43 -43.33 2.88
C LEU A 233 -55.77 -42.81 2.32
N PHE A 234 -55.79 -42.39 1.05
CA PHE A 234 -56.98 -42.08 0.25
C PHE A 234 -56.94 -42.90 -1.05
#